data_AF-V9GCX7-F1
#
_entry.id   AF-V9GCX7-F1
#
_cell.length_a   1.000
_cell.length_b   1.000
_cell.length_c   1.000
_cell.angle_alpha   90.00
_cell.angle_beta   90.00
_cell.angle_gamma   90.00
#
_symmetry.space_group_name_H-M   'P 1'
#
loop_
_entity.id
_entity.type
_entity.pdbx_description
1 polymer ?
#
loop_
_entity_poly.entity_id
_entity_poly.type
_entity_poly.pdbx_seq_one_letter_code
_entity_poly.pdbx_strand_id
1 'polypeptide(L)'
;MSMGAEVFKKAQCITCHAGDAYTNNRIMRAQDIGTEPARAKAFRRTQHLMGEPEFYSPDTPVPLPPDAKAVKVPTNGIDAEQIKLGFGHEPTAGGYKVKGLIGLRWSAPYLHDGGVAVGPNVSQAGVPATLMKGIRPDPYNSLKAMIDRKLRQQVLEANLQDKRMRDTHVTGQGHEFWVDESSGFTPEQQDALVHYLLNLKMK
;
A
#
# COMPACT_ATOMS: atom_id res chain seq x y z
N MET A 1 -16.50 5.85 -22.15
CA MET A 1 -15.44 5.40 -21.22
C MET A 1 -15.46 3.88 -21.22
N SER A 2 -14.36 3.19 -20.90
CA SER A 2 -14.40 1.71 -20.81
C SER A 2 -15.13 1.28 -19.53
N MET A 3 -15.79 0.12 -19.56
CA MET A 3 -16.53 -0.43 -18.43
C MET A 3 -15.68 -0.48 -17.14
N GLY A 4 -14.42 -0.89 -17.23
CA GLY A 4 -13.52 -0.91 -16.06
C GLY A 4 -13.25 0.46 -15.45
N ALA A 5 -13.16 1.52 -16.26
CA ALA A 5 -13.00 2.89 -15.76
C ALA A 5 -14.27 3.41 -15.07
N GLU A 6 -15.45 2.96 -15.52
CA GLU A 6 -16.73 3.28 -14.88
C GLU A 6 -16.88 2.55 -13.55
N VAL A 7 -16.51 1.26 -13.50
CA VAL A 7 -16.48 0.48 -12.26
C VAL A 7 -15.49 1.08 -11.26
N PHE A 8 -14.30 1.50 -11.69
CA PHE A 8 -13.31 2.17 -10.84
C PHE A 8 -13.86 3.43 -10.15
N LYS A 9 -14.70 4.19 -10.85
CA LYS A 9 -15.39 5.36 -10.28
C LYS A 9 -16.55 4.94 -9.37
N LYS A 10 -17.39 4.02 -9.83
CA LYS A 10 -18.57 3.54 -9.09
C LYS A 10 -18.18 2.91 -7.75
N ALA A 11 -17.11 2.11 -7.75
CA ALA A 11 -16.52 1.49 -6.56
C ALA A 11 -15.71 2.48 -5.69
N GLN A 12 -15.73 3.78 -5.99
CA GLN A 12 -15.06 4.84 -5.23
C GLN A 12 -13.53 4.71 -5.13
N CYS A 13 -12.89 3.92 -5.99
CA CYS A 13 -11.43 3.76 -6.00
C CYS A 13 -10.72 5.11 -6.26
N ILE A 14 -11.36 5.98 -7.05
CA ILE A 14 -10.85 7.32 -7.41
C ILE A 14 -10.69 8.26 -6.21
N THR A 15 -11.33 7.99 -5.07
CA THR A 15 -11.22 8.83 -3.86
C THR A 15 -9.79 8.88 -3.32
N CYS A 16 -9.07 7.76 -3.39
CA CYS A 16 -7.67 7.65 -2.98
C CYS A 16 -6.73 7.58 -4.19
N HIS A 17 -7.15 6.90 -5.25
CA HIS A 17 -6.36 6.70 -6.47
C HIS A 17 -6.72 7.72 -7.54
N ALA A 18 -6.41 8.99 -7.27
CA ALA A 18 -6.72 10.16 -8.11
C ALA A 18 -5.50 10.67 -8.90
N GLY A 19 -5.74 11.62 -9.82
CA GLY A 19 -4.68 12.27 -10.60
C GLY A 19 -4.01 11.37 -11.64
N ASP A 20 -2.96 11.88 -12.29
CA ASP A 20 -2.34 11.25 -13.47
C ASP A 20 -1.61 9.94 -13.14
N ALA A 21 -1.10 9.84 -11.91
CA ALA A 21 -0.42 8.65 -11.40
C ALA A 21 -1.35 7.72 -10.59
N TYR A 22 -2.65 8.01 -10.51
CA TYR A 22 -3.63 7.24 -9.72
C TYR A 22 -3.24 7.12 -8.23
N THR A 23 -2.82 8.24 -7.64
CA THR A 23 -2.55 8.43 -6.23
C THR A 23 -2.83 9.87 -5.82
N ASN A 24 -3.50 10.06 -4.68
CA ASN A 24 -3.65 11.37 -4.06
C ASN A 24 -2.38 11.86 -3.34
N ASN A 25 -1.30 11.06 -3.34
CA ASN A 25 -0.03 11.30 -2.65
C ASN A 25 -0.16 11.50 -1.12
N ARG A 26 -1.23 10.97 -0.51
CA ARG A 26 -1.45 11.03 0.94
C ARG A 26 -1.09 9.71 1.61
N ILE A 27 -0.71 9.80 2.87
CA ILE A 27 -0.61 8.71 3.83
C ILE A 27 -1.96 8.56 4.51
N MET A 28 -2.52 7.36 4.41
CA MET A 28 -3.77 6.97 5.07
C MET A 28 -3.43 6.21 6.34
N ARG A 29 -4.16 6.48 7.43
CA ARG A 29 -3.99 5.75 8.70
C ARG A 29 -4.18 4.26 8.46
N ALA A 30 -3.29 3.43 9.00
CA ALA A 30 -3.37 1.98 8.81
C ALA A 30 -4.72 1.41 9.29
N GLN A 31 -5.27 1.98 10.37
CA GLN A 31 -6.58 1.61 10.91
C GLN A 31 -7.75 1.90 9.96
N ASP A 32 -7.69 2.99 9.18
CA ASP A 32 -8.78 3.40 8.30
C ASP A 32 -8.84 2.51 7.05
N ILE A 33 -7.68 2.01 6.61
CA ILE A 33 -7.55 1.15 5.42
C ILE A 33 -7.44 -0.33 5.78
N GLY A 34 -7.55 -0.71 7.05
CA GLY A 34 -7.57 -2.11 7.51
C GLY A 34 -6.32 -2.94 7.22
N THR A 35 -5.22 -2.33 6.75
CA THR A 35 -4.03 -3.07 6.34
C THR A 35 -3.14 -3.45 7.54
N GLU A 36 -2.18 -4.36 7.34
CA GLU A 36 -1.30 -4.84 8.42
C GLU A 36 -0.52 -3.65 9.04
N PRO A 37 -0.63 -3.41 10.36
CA PRO A 37 -0.17 -2.17 10.97
C PRO A 37 1.27 -2.21 11.52
N ALA A 38 1.95 -3.34 11.55
CA ALA A 38 3.24 -3.49 12.23
C ALA A 38 4.30 -2.58 11.62
N ARG A 39 4.39 -2.51 10.29
CA ARG A 39 5.38 -1.65 9.61
C ARG A 39 5.06 -0.16 9.72
N ALA A 40 3.78 0.22 9.70
CA ALA A 40 3.35 1.60 9.93
C ALA A 40 3.80 2.15 11.29
N LYS A 41 3.95 1.29 12.30
CA LYS A 41 4.35 1.66 13.67
C LYS A 41 5.85 1.54 13.94
N ALA A 42 6.66 1.14 12.95
CA ALA A 42 8.06 0.77 13.16
C ALA A 42 8.91 1.90 13.75
N PHE A 43 8.63 3.15 13.36
CA PHE A 43 9.37 4.33 13.84
C PHE A 43 8.75 5.00 15.07
N ARG A 44 7.68 4.46 15.66
CA ARG A 44 7.07 5.00 16.88
C ARG A 44 8.09 5.26 17.99
N ARG A 45 9.05 4.35 18.15
CA ARG A 45 10.10 4.46 19.19
C ARG A 45 11.12 5.55 18.91
N THR A 46 11.23 6.09 17.70
CA THR A 46 12.20 7.16 17.41
C THR A 46 11.68 8.54 17.80
N GLN A 47 10.42 8.67 18.22
CA GLN A 47 9.81 9.96 18.55
C GLN A 47 10.59 10.74 19.62
N HIS A 48 11.17 10.05 20.60
CA HIS A 48 11.97 10.68 21.66
C HIS A 48 13.44 10.90 21.25
N LEU A 49 13.86 10.37 20.10
CA LEU A 49 15.21 10.52 19.55
C LEU A 49 15.27 11.62 18.47
N MET A 50 14.13 11.97 17.88
CA MET A 50 14.04 12.97 16.83
C MET A 50 13.71 14.34 17.43
N GLY A 51 14.54 15.33 17.08
CA GLY A 51 14.34 16.74 17.43
C GLY A 51 13.85 17.55 16.23
N GLU A 52 13.96 18.87 16.35
CA GLU A 52 13.75 19.79 15.22
C GLU A 52 14.69 19.41 14.06
N PRO A 53 14.21 19.39 12.81
CA PRO A 53 15.05 19.09 11.67
C PRO A 53 15.98 20.28 11.41
N GLU A 54 17.28 20.02 11.50
CA GLU A 54 18.35 21.00 11.32
C GLU A 54 19.37 20.48 10.30
N PHE A 55 20.08 21.40 9.64
CA PHE A 55 21.08 21.08 8.63
C PHE A 55 22.22 22.12 8.66
N TYR A 56 23.43 21.72 8.30
CA TYR A 56 24.54 22.67 8.06
C TYR A 56 24.49 23.13 6.61
N SER A 57 24.60 24.44 6.36
CA SER A 57 24.52 24.95 4.98
C SER A 57 25.57 24.28 4.07
N PRO A 58 25.30 24.10 2.75
CA PRO A 58 26.22 23.39 1.86
C PRO A 58 27.63 23.99 1.73
N ASP A 59 27.80 25.26 2.09
CA ASP A 59 29.06 25.99 2.13
C ASP A 59 29.81 25.85 3.48
N THR A 60 29.24 25.14 4.47
CA THR A 60 29.93 24.81 5.72
C THR A 60 31.13 23.91 5.40
N PRO A 61 32.36 24.29 5.80
CA PRO A 61 33.56 23.50 5.52
C PRO A 61 33.53 22.10 6.14
N VAL A 62 34.28 21.18 5.53
CA VAL A 62 34.57 19.84 6.07
C VAL A 62 36.08 19.72 6.30
N PRO A 63 36.56 19.35 7.51
CA PRO A 63 35.80 18.96 8.70
C PRO A 63 35.00 20.11 9.30
N LEU A 64 33.92 19.76 10.00
CA LEU A 64 32.98 20.72 10.58
C LEU A 64 33.69 21.62 11.61
N PRO A 65 33.67 22.96 11.46
CA PRO A 65 34.24 23.86 12.46
C PRO A 65 33.55 23.75 13.82
N PRO A 66 34.24 23.99 14.95
CA PRO A 66 33.63 23.96 16.29
C PRO A 66 32.49 24.97 16.48
N ASP A 67 32.45 26.03 15.70
CA ASP A 67 31.46 27.11 15.72
C ASP A 67 30.44 27.03 14.56
N ALA A 68 30.40 25.90 13.86
CA ALA A 68 29.44 25.67 12.78
C ALA A 68 28.00 25.87 13.25
N LYS A 69 27.22 26.65 12.50
CA LYS A 69 25.83 26.95 12.83
C LYS A 69 24.89 26.07 12.03
N ALA A 70 24.09 25.27 12.73
CA ALA A 70 22.98 24.58 12.13
C ALA A 70 21.84 25.57 11.82
N VAL A 71 21.16 25.36 10.70
CA VAL A 71 19.97 26.10 10.31
C VAL A 71 18.77 25.15 10.30
N LYS A 72 17.60 25.67 10.69
CA LYS A 72 16.36 24.89 10.65
C LYS A 72 16.00 24.56 9.21
N VAL A 73 15.59 23.31 8.98
CA VAL A 73 15.02 22.89 7.70
C VAL A 73 13.63 23.52 7.56
N PRO A 74 13.36 24.29 6.50
CA PRO A 74 12.04 24.87 6.29
C PRO A 74 10.99 23.76 6.11
N THR A 75 10.02 23.70 7.02
CA THR A 75 8.87 22.78 6.93
C THR A 75 7.58 23.49 6.52
N ASN A 76 7.66 24.79 6.21
CA ASN A 76 6.54 25.59 5.72
C ASN A 76 5.96 24.96 4.44
N GLY A 77 4.65 24.72 4.43
CA GLY A 77 3.95 24.07 3.31
C GLY A 77 3.99 22.54 3.33
N ILE A 78 4.66 21.93 4.30
CA ILE A 78 4.57 20.48 4.55
C ILE A 78 3.45 20.21 5.56
N ASP A 79 2.60 19.24 5.24
CA ASP A 79 1.52 18.83 6.13
C ASP A 79 2.08 18.08 7.36
N ALA A 80 2.01 18.73 8.53
CA ALA A 80 2.51 18.19 9.78
C ALA A 80 1.86 16.84 10.17
N GLU A 81 0.60 16.60 9.78
CA GLU A 81 -0.05 15.33 10.07
C GLU A 81 0.51 14.20 9.19
N GLN A 82 0.87 14.50 7.93
CA GLN A 82 1.53 13.54 7.06
C GLN A 82 2.93 13.17 7.57
N ILE A 83 3.64 14.12 8.17
CA ILE A 83 4.92 13.84 8.84
C ILE A 83 4.71 12.87 10.00
N LYS A 84 3.75 13.15 10.90
CA LYS A 84 3.45 12.28 12.05
C LYS A 84 3.04 10.88 11.62
N LEU A 85 2.16 10.78 10.62
CA LEU A 85 1.72 9.50 10.04
C LEU A 85 2.88 8.73 9.40
N GLY A 86 3.78 9.43 8.68
CA GLY A 86 4.92 8.81 8.02
C GLY A 86 5.92 8.20 9.00
N PHE A 87 6.12 8.83 10.15
CA PHE A 87 6.96 8.29 11.22
C PHE A 87 6.21 7.38 12.21
N GLY A 88 4.88 7.27 12.10
CA GLY A 88 4.07 6.52 13.07
C GLY A 88 4.25 7.00 14.50
N HIS A 89 4.57 8.28 14.68
CA HIS A 89 4.67 8.91 15.99
C HIS A 89 3.28 9.08 16.59
N GLU A 90 3.21 9.05 17.92
CA GLU A 90 1.95 9.25 18.65
C GLU A 90 1.34 10.62 18.31
N PRO A 91 0.01 10.71 18.16
CA PRO A 91 -1.01 9.68 18.45
C PRO A 91 -1.43 8.82 17.23
N THR A 92 -0.69 8.85 16.12
CA THR A 92 -1.24 8.48 14.80
C THR A 92 -1.27 6.98 14.49
N ALA A 93 -0.53 6.16 15.25
CA ALA A 93 -0.30 4.73 14.97
C ALA A 93 0.27 4.45 13.55
N GLY A 94 0.66 5.48 12.80
CA GLY A 94 1.22 5.41 11.46
C GLY A 94 0.23 5.11 10.35
N GLY A 95 0.77 5.05 9.14
CA GLY A 95 -0.03 4.79 7.95
C GLY A 95 0.80 4.39 6.74
N TYR A 96 0.11 4.23 5.61
CA TYR A 96 0.74 3.90 4.34
C TYR A 96 0.37 4.94 3.29
N LYS A 97 1.38 5.35 2.51
CA LYS A 97 1.15 6.20 1.34
C LYS A 97 0.30 5.43 0.32
N VAL A 98 -0.75 6.06 -0.18
CA VAL A 98 -1.49 5.56 -1.34
C VAL A 98 -0.53 5.43 -2.52
N LYS A 99 -0.29 4.19 -2.96
CA LYS A 99 0.59 3.92 -4.11
C LYS A 99 -0.11 4.29 -5.40
N GLY A 100 0.67 4.78 -6.37
CA GLY A 100 0.18 4.91 -7.74
C GLY A 100 -0.13 3.53 -8.32
N LEU A 101 -1.13 3.45 -9.19
CA LEU A 101 -1.63 2.19 -9.77
C LEU A 101 -1.02 1.88 -11.15
N ILE A 102 -0.15 2.73 -11.68
CA ILE A 102 0.54 2.46 -12.94
C ILE A 102 1.56 1.35 -12.71
N GLY A 103 1.53 0.35 -13.61
CA GLY A 103 2.49 -0.75 -13.60
C GLY A 103 2.12 -1.96 -12.74
N LEU A 104 0.85 -2.07 -12.30
CA LEU A 104 0.37 -3.21 -11.52
C LEU A 104 0.61 -4.57 -12.20
N ARG A 105 0.70 -4.60 -13.54
CA ARG A 105 1.05 -5.80 -14.32
C ARG A 105 2.41 -6.41 -13.94
N TRP A 106 3.34 -5.61 -13.39
CA TRP A 106 4.71 -6.05 -13.10
C TRP A 106 5.03 -6.06 -11.61
N SER A 107 4.07 -5.74 -10.75
CA SER A 107 4.33 -5.50 -9.32
C SER A 107 3.60 -6.47 -8.39
N ALA A 108 3.04 -7.56 -8.91
CA ALA A 108 2.50 -8.62 -8.05
C ALA A 108 3.64 -9.29 -7.27
N PRO A 109 3.46 -9.63 -5.98
CA PRO A 109 2.23 -9.54 -5.19
C PRO A 109 1.93 -8.12 -4.67
N TYR A 110 0.68 -7.88 -4.27
CA TYR A 110 0.20 -6.54 -3.88
C TYR A 110 0.18 -6.32 -2.36
N LEU A 111 -0.14 -5.07 -1.99
CA LEU A 111 -0.02 -4.48 -0.65
C LEU A 111 1.42 -4.34 -0.18
N HIS A 112 1.59 -3.64 0.95
CA HIS A 112 2.90 -3.26 1.48
C HIS A 112 3.68 -4.46 2.05
N ASP A 113 2.97 -5.49 2.49
CA ASP A 113 3.51 -6.74 3.05
C ASP A 113 3.71 -7.81 1.97
N GLY A 114 3.28 -7.56 0.73
CA GLY A 114 3.28 -8.54 -0.36
C GLY A 114 2.38 -9.74 -0.08
N GLY A 115 1.44 -9.65 0.86
CA GLY A 115 0.62 -10.78 1.29
C GLY A 115 -0.46 -11.18 0.28
N VAL A 116 -0.75 -10.32 -0.70
CA VAL A 116 -1.75 -10.58 -1.75
C VAL A 116 -1.10 -11.26 -2.93
N ALA A 117 -1.03 -12.58 -2.86
CA ALA A 117 -0.43 -13.41 -3.89
C ALA A 117 -1.42 -14.52 -4.29
N VAL A 118 -1.76 -14.59 -5.57
CA VAL A 118 -2.50 -15.71 -6.16
C VAL A 118 -1.78 -16.15 -7.42
N GLY A 119 -1.53 -17.45 -7.55
CA GLY A 119 -0.83 -18.01 -8.72
C GLY A 119 -1.70 -18.05 -9.98
N PRO A 120 -1.17 -18.58 -11.10
CA PRO A 120 -1.93 -18.77 -12.33
C PRO A 120 -3.17 -19.66 -12.14
N ASN A 121 -3.12 -20.62 -11.22
CA ASN A 121 -4.29 -21.34 -10.75
C ASN A 121 -4.85 -20.64 -9.50
N VAL A 122 -6.13 -20.27 -9.52
CA VAL A 122 -6.80 -19.53 -8.43
C VAL A 122 -6.72 -20.28 -7.09
N SER A 123 -6.63 -21.61 -7.08
CA SER A 123 -6.44 -22.40 -5.85
C SER A 123 -5.07 -22.18 -5.18
N GLN A 124 -4.12 -21.57 -5.88
CA GLN A 124 -2.81 -21.18 -5.35
C GLN A 124 -2.92 -19.80 -4.67
N ALA A 125 -3.76 -19.70 -3.64
CA ALA A 125 -4.00 -18.46 -2.91
C ALA A 125 -3.07 -18.35 -1.68
N GLY A 126 -2.45 -17.19 -1.49
CA GLY A 126 -1.52 -16.90 -0.42
C GLY A 126 -0.05 -17.11 -0.78
N VAL A 127 0.84 -16.46 -0.01
CA VAL A 127 2.30 -16.57 -0.15
C VAL A 127 2.79 -18.03 0.04
N PRO A 128 2.27 -18.82 1.00
CA PRO A 128 2.62 -20.23 1.15
C PRO A 128 2.26 -21.12 -0.05
N ALA A 129 1.20 -20.78 -0.78
CA ALA A 129 0.77 -21.52 -1.96
C ALA A 129 1.43 -21.04 -3.26
N THR A 130 2.13 -19.89 -3.24
CA THR A 130 2.74 -19.26 -4.42
C THR A 130 4.27 -19.17 -4.29
N LEU A 131 4.78 -18.03 -3.82
CA LEU A 131 6.20 -17.68 -3.78
C LEU A 131 7.03 -18.74 -3.06
N MET A 132 6.50 -19.32 -1.99
CA MET A 132 7.20 -20.33 -1.19
C MET A 132 7.28 -21.70 -1.88
N LYS A 133 6.54 -21.89 -2.97
CA LYS A 133 6.61 -23.04 -3.88
C LYS A 133 7.33 -22.70 -5.19
N GLY A 134 7.97 -21.53 -5.28
CA GLY A 134 8.60 -21.05 -6.52
C GLY A 134 7.61 -20.64 -7.60
N ILE A 135 6.33 -20.48 -7.26
CA ILE A 135 5.28 -20.09 -8.21
C ILE A 135 5.16 -18.56 -8.18
N ARG A 136 5.34 -17.94 -9.34
CA ARG A 136 5.17 -16.49 -9.49
C ARG A 136 3.69 -16.11 -9.35
N PRO A 137 3.33 -15.13 -8.51
CA PRO A 137 1.97 -14.62 -8.45
C PRO A 137 1.53 -14.10 -9.82
N ASP A 138 0.32 -14.47 -10.22
CA ASP A 138 -0.32 -13.95 -11.42
C ASP A 138 -0.92 -12.57 -11.12
N PRO A 139 -0.56 -11.51 -11.88
CA PRO A 139 -1.05 -10.16 -11.63
C PRO A 139 -2.58 -10.03 -11.69
N TYR A 140 -3.22 -10.74 -12.61
CA TYR A 140 -4.67 -10.68 -12.76
C TYR A 140 -5.37 -11.32 -11.56
N ASN A 141 -5.03 -12.55 -11.21
CA ASN A 141 -5.63 -13.25 -10.07
C ASN A 141 -5.31 -12.56 -8.74
N SER A 142 -4.11 -12.02 -8.60
CA SER A 142 -3.70 -11.30 -7.39
C SER A 142 -4.45 -9.96 -7.26
N LEU A 143 -4.75 -9.26 -8.37
CA LEU A 143 -5.60 -8.06 -8.34
C LEU A 143 -7.05 -8.42 -8.11
N LYS A 144 -7.53 -9.53 -8.67
CA LYS A 144 -8.88 -10.05 -8.39
C LYS A 144 -9.04 -10.28 -6.89
N ALA A 145 -8.03 -10.85 -6.22
CA ALA A 145 -8.02 -10.99 -4.76
C ALA A 145 -8.02 -9.65 -4.00
N MET A 146 -7.64 -8.53 -4.63
CA MET A 146 -7.78 -7.19 -4.02
C MET A 146 -9.23 -6.75 -3.84
N ILE A 147 -10.12 -7.22 -4.69
CA ILE A 147 -11.49 -6.69 -4.81
C ILE A 147 -12.57 -7.77 -4.65
N ASP A 148 -12.19 -9.05 -4.59
CA ASP A 148 -13.09 -10.18 -4.36
C ASP A 148 -12.98 -10.68 -2.91
N ARG A 149 -14.06 -10.58 -2.14
CA ARG A 149 -14.07 -10.99 -0.72
C ARG A 149 -13.70 -12.46 -0.52
N LYS A 150 -14.23 -13.36 -1.34
CA LYS A 150 -14.07 -14.81 -1.14
C LYS A 150 -12.63 -15.21 -1.45
N LEU A 151 -12.08 -14.72 -2.56
CA LEU A 151 -10.69 -14.98 -2.91
C LEU A 151 -9.72 -14.32 -1.93
N ARG A 152 -10.02 -13.10 -1.47
CA ARG A 152 -9.24 -12.46 -0.40
C ARG A 152 -9.21 -13.32 0.86
N GLN A 153 -10.35 -13.84 1.28
CA GLN A 153 -10.44 -14.66 2.50
C GLN A 153 -9.53 -15.90 2.41
N GLN A 154 -9.48 -16.57 1.25
CA GLN A 154 -8.57 -17.70 1.02
C GLN A 154 -7.09 -17.30 1.17
N VAL A 155 -6.71 -16.12 0.66
CA VAL A 155 -5.35 -15.57 0.82
C VAL A 155 -5.04 -15.33 2.29
N LEU A 156 -5.96 -14.68 3.03
CA LEU A 156 -5.78 -14.37 4.45
C LEU A 156 -5.61 -15.66 5.27
N GLU A 157 -6.46 -16.66 5.04
CA GLU A 157 -6.41 -17.94 5.72
C GLU A 157 -5.11 -18.68 5.43
N ALA A 158 -4.72 -18.79 4.16
CA ALA A 158 -3.48 -19.46 3.77
C ALA A 158 -2.25 -18.82 4.43
N ASN A 159 -2.19 -17.48 4.44
CA ASN A 159 -1.11 -16.76 5.10
C ASN A 159 -1.13 -16.98 6.61
N LEU A 160 -2.29 -16.90 7.27
CA LEU A 160 -2.42 -17.04 8.72
C LEU A 160 -2.00 -18.44 9.22
N GLN A 161 -2.28 -19.49 8.44
CA GLN A 161 -1.93 -20.87 8.82
C GLN A 161 -0.41 -21.14 8.79
N ASP A 162 0.37 -20.39 8.03
CA ASP A 162 1.83 -20.54 7.99
C ASP A 162 2.51 -19.73 9.10
N LYS A 163 3.31 -20.40 9.94
CA LYS A 163 4.02 -19.73 11.05
C LYS A 163 4.95 -18.62 10.55
N ARG A 164 5.64 -18.81 9.42
CA ARG A 164 6.61 -17.83 8.90
C ARG A 164 5.91 -16.53 8.53
N MET A 165 4.73 -16.61 7.93
CA MET A 165 3.92 -15.45 7.56
C MET A 165 3.45 -14.66 8.79
N ARG A 166 3.03 -15.35 9.86
CA ARG A 166 2.70 -14.72 11.14
C ARG A 166 3.91 -14.03 11.76
N ASP A 167 5.06 -14.70 11.81
CA ASP A 167 6.29 -14.14 12.38
C ASP A 167 6.78 -12.89 11.61
N THR A 168 6.54 -12.83 10.29
CA THR A 168 6.97 -11.73 9.43
C THR A 168 5.87 -10.70 9.12
N HIS A 169 4.70 -10.82 9.73
CA HIS A 169 3.56 -9.92 9.51
C HIS A 169 3.16 -9.81 8.03
N VAL A 170 3.11 -10.95 7.32
CA VAL A 170 2.60 -11.04 5.96
C VAL A 170 1.20 -11.65 6.03
N THR A 171 0.17 -10.80 5.97
CA THR A 171 -1.22 -11.24 6.16
C THR A 171 -2.03 -11.12 4.89
N GLY A 172 -1.77 -10.12 4.06
CA GLY A 172 -2.58 -9.79 2.88
C GLY A 172 -3.85 -9.03 3.23
N GLN A 173 -3.98 -8.50 4.45
CA GLN A 173 -5.11 -7.66 4.85
C GLN A 173 -4.97 -6.24 4.27
N GLY A 174 -6.08 -5.66 3.84
CA GLY A 174 -6.13 -4.35 3.21
C GLY A 174 -7.54 -3.78 3.22
N HIS A 175 -7.75 -2.72 2.44
CA HIS A 175 -9.01 -1.97 2.48
C HIS A 175 -10.19 -2.80 1.92
N GLU A 176 -11.36 -2.59 2.48
CA GLU A 176 -12.57 -3.34 2.16
C GLU A 176 -13.40 -2.70 1.02
N PHE A 177 -12.73 -2.37 -0.09
CA PHE A 177 -13.37 -1.85 -1.31
C PHE A 177 -13.63 -2.99 -2.27
N TRP A 178 -14.79 -3.61 -2.10
CA TRP A 178 -15.16 -4.83 -2.80
C TRP A 178 -15.88 -4.55 -4.11
N VAL A 179 -15.50 -5.30 -5.14
CA VAL A 179 -16.12 -5.30 -6.46
C VAL A 179 -16.49 -6.74 -6.77
N ASP A 180 -17.54 -7.21 -6.11
CA ASP A 180 -18.09 -8.56 -6.25
C ASP A 180 -19.63 -8.49 -6.29
N GLU A 181 -20.28 -9.63 -6.49
CA GLU A 181 -21.75 -9.73 -6.57
C GLU A 181 -22.45 -9.27 -5.29
N SER A 182 -21.85 -9.51 -4.11
CA SER A 182 -22.39 -9.06 -2.82
C SER A 182 -22.34 -7.54 -2.66
N SER A 183 -21.57 -6.83 -3.50
CA SER A 183 -21.57 -5.37 -3.60
C SER A 183 -22.26 -4.83 -4.85
N GLY A 184 -23.02 -5.67 -5.55
CA GLY A 184 -23.83 -5.28 -6.70
C GLY A 184 -23.04 -5.08 -8.00
N PHE A 185 -21.87 -5.74 -8.12
CA PHE A 185 -21.09 -5.79 -9.35
C PHE A 185 -21.18 -7.17 -10.00
N THR A 186 -21.23 -7.22 -11.33
CA THR A 186 -21.21 -8.50 -12.05
C THR A 186 -19.78 -9.04 -12.20
N PRO A 187 -19.61 -10.35 -12.48
CA PRO A 187 -18.29 -10.91 -12.80
C PRO A 187 -17.59 -10.18 -13.95
N GLU A 188 -18.34 -9.75 -14.98
CA GLU A 188 -17.81 -9.00 -16.12
C GLU A 188 -17.32 -7.61 -15.70
N GLN A 189 -18.02 -6.95 -14.78
CA GLN A 189 -17.60 -5.65 -14.23
C GLN A 189 -16.32 -5.78 -13.41
N GLN A 190 -16.22 -6.82 -12.59
CA GLN A 190 -15.01 -7.13 -11.82
C GLN A 190 -13.82 -7.40 -12.76
N ASP A 191 -14.01 -8.26 -13.77
CA ASP A 191 -13.01 -8.59 -14.79
C ASP A 191 -12.54 -7.33 -15.55
N ALA A 192 -13.49 -6.52 -16.02
CA ALA A 192 -13.17 -5.27 -16.71
C ALA A 192 -12.41 -4.28 -15.82
N LEU A 193 -12.69 -4.23 -14.52
CA LEU A 193 -11.90 -3.43 -13.57
C LEU A 193 -10.46 -3.94 -13.48
N VAL A 194 -10.25 -5.25 -13.31
CA VAL A 194 -8.89 -5.82 -13.25
C VAL A 194 -8.13 -5.53 -14.54
N HIS A 195 -8.74 -5.73 -15.70
CA HIS A 195 -8.12 -5.40 -16.98
C HIS A 195 -7.81 -3.92 -17.12
N TYR A 196 -8.71 -3.03 -16.68
CA TYR A 196 -8.44 -1.59 -16.67
C TYR A 196 -7.23 -1.25 -15.78
N LEU A 197 -7.16 -1.79 -14.56
CA LEU A 197 -6.04 -1.60 -13.63
C LEU A 197 -4.70 -2.08 -14.19
N LEU A 198 -4.68 -3.22 -14.89
CA LEU A 198 -3.46 -3.77 -15.50
C LEU A 198 -2.96 -2.98 -16.72
N ASN A 199 -3.80 -2.12 -17.30
CA ASN A 199 -3.50 -1.35 -18.51
C ASN A 199 -3.41 0.15 -18.26
N LEU A 200 -3.38 0.59 -17.00
CA LEU A 200 -3.21 2.01 -16.66
C LEU A 200 -1.90 2.56 -17.22
N LYS A 201 -1.97 3.79 -17.72
CA LYS A 201 -0.84 4.59 -18.19
C LYS A 201 -0.95 5.98 -17.57
N MET A 202 0.15 6.74 -17.56
CA MET A 202 0.08 8.15 -17.24
C MET A 202 -0.89 8.82 -18.21
N LYS A 203 -1.75 9.69 -17.68
CA LYS A 203 -2.63 10.52 -18.49
C LYS A 203 -1.88 11.74 -19.03
#